data_AF-A0A3B8U5C5-F1
#
_entry.id   AF-A0A3B8U5C5-F1
#
_cell.length_a   1.000
_cell.length_b   1.000
_cell.length_c   1.000
_cell.angle_alpha   90.00
_cell.angle_beta   90.00
_cell.angle_gamma   90.00
#
_symmetry.space_group_name_H-M   'P 1'
#
loop_
_entity.id
_entity.type
_entity.pdbx_description
1 polymer ?
#
loop_
_entity_poly.entity_id
_entity_poly.type
_entity_poly.pdbx_seq_one_letter_code
_entity_poly.pdbx_strand_id
1 'polypeptide(L)' 'IYGSLCTMNDVLCRSFPAAIGLGDRIVFCKTGAYSVYEGMSLFLSHELPAVALYGEEEGFIPVRTQIQTYTLNMAKY' A
#
# COMPACT_ATOMS: atom_id res chain seq x y z
N ILE A 1 -12.24 0.96 -8.44
CA ILE A 1 -10.94 0.53 -7.87
C ILE A 1 -11.20 0.06 -6.45
N TYR A 2 -10.89 -1.19 -6.17
CA TYR A 2 -11.03 -1.82 -4.86
C TYR A 2 -9.64 -2.14 -4.30
N GLY A 3 -9.51 -2.19 -2.98
CA GLY A 3 -8.31 -2.71 -2.36
C GLY A 3 -8.25 -4.24 -2.44
N SER A 4 -7.24 -4.83 -1.80
CA SER A 4 -6.97 -6.27 -1.83
C SER A 4 -7.79 -7.07 -0.81
N LEU A 5 -8.66 -6.44 -0.03
CA LEU A 5 -9.46 -7.11 0.99
C LEU A 5 -10.77 -7.60 0.38
N CYS A 6 -11.15 -8.84 0.71
CA CYS A 6 -12.43 -9.44 0.31
C CYS A 6 -13.60 -8.90 1.16
N THR A 7 -13.75 -7.57 1.24
CA THR A 7 -14.81 -6.91 2.00
C THR A 7 -15.57 -5.92 1.12
N MET A 8 -16.87 -5.75 1.41
CA MET A 8 -17.72 -4.82 0.66
C MET A 8 -17.25 -3.35 0.77
N ASN A 9 -16.55 -3.01 1.85
CA ASN A 9 -16.15 -1.64 2.15
C ASN A 9 -14.76 -1.28 1.64
N ASP A 10 -14.01 -2.21 1.04
CA ASP A 10 -12.67 -1.94 0.53
C ASP A 10 -12.70 -1.24 -0.85
N VAL A 11 -13.33 -0.07 -0.88
CA VAL A 11 -13.56 0.73 -2.09
C VAL A 11 -12.68 1.97 -2.08
N LEU A 12 -11.68 2.02 -2.97
CA LEU A 12 -10.77 3.18 -3.10
C LEU A 12 -11.33 4.27 -4.03
N CYS A 13 -12.03 3.88 -5.10
CA CYS A 13 -12.65 4.81 -6.04
C CYS A 13 -13.81 4.15 -6.79
N ARG A 14 -14.98 4.80 -6.82
CA ARG A 14 -16.20 4.25 -7.44
C ARG A 14 -16.25 4.42 -8.95
N SER A 15 -15.74 5.54 -9.48
CA SER A 15 -15.78 5.86 -10.91
C SER A 15 -14.44 6.41 -11.34
N PHE A 16 -13.84 5.81 -12.36
CA PHE A 16 -12.57 6.22 -12.92
C PHE A 16 -12.71 6.32 -14.45
N PRO A 17 -12.49 7.50 -15.06
CA PRO A 17 -12.84 7.75 -16.46
C PRO A 17 -11.75 7.26 -17.43
N ALA A 18 -11.22 6.06 -17.22
CA ALA A 18 -10.25 5.44 -18.13
C ALA A 18 -10.25 3.90 -17.97
N ALA A 19 -9.86 3.20 -19.04
CA ALA A 19 -9.60 1.77 -18.99
C ALA A 19 -8.30 1.49 -18.23
N ILE A 20 -8.29 0.42 -17.43
CA ILE A 20 -7.12 -0.01 -16.64
C ILE A 20 -6.88 -1.49 -16.94
N GLY A 21 -5.64 -1.85 -17.24
CA GLY A 21 -5.18 -3.21 -17.44
C GLY A 21 -4.26 -3.71 -16.32
N LEU A 22 -3.93 -5.01 -16.38
CA LEU A 22 -2.90 -5.58 -15.52
C LEU A 22 -1.55 -4.95 -15.83
N GLY A 23 -0.83 -4.54 -14.78
CA GLY A 23 0.49 -3.88 -14.90
C GLY A 23 0.44 -2.35 -14.91
N ASP A 24 -0.74 -1.75 -15.09
CA ASP A 24 -0.88 -0.30 -14.99
C ASP A 24 -0.66 0.19 -13.55
N ARG A 25 -0.14 1.42 -13.43
CA ARG A 25 0.14 2.05 -12.13
C ARG A 25 -0.89 3.14 -11.85
N ILE A 26 -1.53 3.06 -10.70
CA ILE A 26 -2.47 4.06 -10.20
C ILE A 26 -1.79 4.84 -9.08
N VAL A 27 -1.69 6.16 -9.21
CA VAL A 27 -1.06 7.03 -8.22
C VAL A 27 -2.11 7.86 -7.51
N PHE A 28 -2.23 7.66 -6.20
CA PHE A 28 -3.08 8.50 -5.35
C PHE A 28 -2.25 9.68 -4.81
N CYS A 29 -2.69 10.89 -5.09
CA CYS A 29 -2.04 12.11 -4.59
C CYS A 29 -2.61 12.52 -3.23
N LYS A 30 -1.87 13.36 -2.49
CA LYS A 30 -2.29 13.92 -1.19
C LYS A 30 -2.54 12.85 -0.10
N THR A 31 -1.84 11.73 -0.16
CA THR A 31 -1.92 10.62 0.80
C THR A 31 -0.87 10.76 1.91
N GLY A 32 -0.63 11.96 2.44
CA GLY A 32 0.41 12.19 3.45
C GLY A 32 -0.08 12.04 4.90
N ALA A 33 -1.25 12.61 5.20
CA ALA A 33 -1.81 12.61 6.54
C ALA A 33 -2.66 11.36 6.78
N TYR A 34 -2.42 10.66 7.91
CA TYR A 34 -3.22 9.53 8.41
C TYR A 34 -3.43 8.36 7.43
N SER A 35 -2.65 8.29 6.36
CA SER A 35 -2.72 7.27 5.30
C SER A 35 -1.80 6.08 5.59
N VAL A 36 -0.64 6.35 6.18
CA VAL A 36 0.34 5.34 6.58
C VAL A 36 -0.04 4.83 7.96
N TYR A 37 -0.83 3.76 7.99
CA TYR A 37 -1.20 3.05 9.22
C TYR A 37 -0.92 1.55 9.09
N GLU A 38 -0.17 1.00 10.04
CA GLU A 38 0.32 -0.38 9.94
C GLU A 38 -0.65 -1.43 10.49
N GLY A 39 -1.62 -1.03 11.33
CA GLY A 39 -2.44 -1.98 12.08
C GLY A 39 -3.24 -2.93 11.20
N MET A 40 -3.81 -2.44 10.09
CA MET A 40 -4.58 -3.29 9.17
C MET A 40 -3.69 -4.30 8.44
N SER A 41 -2.49 -3.87 8.02
CA SER A 41 -1.49 -4.74 7.39
C SER A 41 -0.99 -5.83 8.34
N LEU A 42 -0.73 -5.47 9.61
CA LEU A 42 -0.29 -6.41 10.63
C LEU A 42 -1.38 -7.40 11.02
N PHE A 43 -2.63 -6.95 11.15
CA PHE A 43 -3.75 -7.81 11.56
C PHE A 43 -4.07 -8.90 10.53
N LEU A 44 -4.05 -8.57 9.24
CA LEU A 44 -4.41 -9.49 8.16
C LEU A 44 -3.21 -10.13 7.46
N SER A 45 -2.00 -9.98 8.02
CA SER A 45 -0.76 -10.47 7.41
C SER A 45 -0.53 -9.96 5.96
N HIS A 46 -1.03 -8.77 5.65
CA HIS A 46 -0.78 -8.10 4.38
C HIS A 46 0.60 -7.45 4.38
N GLU A 47 1.26 -7.46 3.24
CA GLU A 47 2.53 -6.76 3.07
C GLU A 47 2.44 -5.28 3.43
N LEU A 48 3.44 -4.82 4.19
CA LEU A 48 3.61 -3.39 4.46
C LEU A 48 4.30 -2.75 3.25
N PRO A 49 3.74 -1.68 2.67
CA PRO A 49 4.28 -1.06 1.47
C PRO A 49 5.66 -0.44 1.73
N ALA A 50 6.49 -0.41 0.68
CA ALA A 50 7.74 0.33 0.72
C ALA A 50 7.48 1.83 0.94
N VAL A 51 8.44 2.51 1.56
CA VAL A 51 8.40 3.95 1.82
C VAL A 51 9.65 4.56 1.22
N ALA A 52 9.46 5.63 0.46
CA ALA A 52 10.54 6.42 -0.11
C ALA A 52 10.30 7.90 0.20
N LEU A 53 11.40 8.63 0.41
CA LEU A 53 11.42 10.08 0.39
C LEU A 53 11.78 10.54 -1.02
N TYR A 54 11.34 11.73 -1.40
CA TYR A 54 11.71 12.34 -2.68
C TYR A 54 12.44 13.65 -2.40
N GLY A 55 13.66 13.78 -2.94
CA GLY A 55 14.42 15.02 -3.04
C GLY A 55 14.55 15.44 -4.50
N GLU A 56 14.61 16.74 -4.78
CA GLU A 56 14.75 17.23 -6.15
C GLU A 56 16.09 16.84 -6.79
N GLU A 57 17.17 16.75 -6.00
CA GLU A 57 18.50 16.38 -6.48
C GLU A 57 18.73 14.86 -6.46
N GLU A 58 18.27 14.20 -5.40
CA GLU A 58 18.54 12.78 -5.13
C GLU A 58 17.47 11.84 -5.71
N GLY A 59 16.31 12.37 -6.09
CA GLY A 59 15.17 11.59 -6.53
C GLY A 59 14.55 10.76 -5.41
N PHE A 60 14.07 9.55 -5.74
CA PHE A 60 13.47 8.65 -4.76
C PHE A 60 14.52 7.93 -3.92
N ILE A 61 14.54 8.24 -2.63
CA ILE A 61 15.40 7.60 -1.64
C ILE A 61 14.57 6.58 -0.86
N PRO A 62 14.79 5.27 -1.02
CA PRO A 62 14.07 4.25 -0.25
C PRO A 62 14.48 4.34 1.23
N VAL A 63 13.51 4.57 2.12
CA VAL A 63 13.72 4.57 3.58
C VAL A 63 13.20 3.31 4.25
N ARG A 64 12.32 2.57 3.57
CA ARG A 64 11.86 1.24 3.99
C ARG A 64 11.50 0.41 2.76
N THR A 65 12.01 -0.82 2.69
CA THR A 65 11.55 -1.79 1.69
C THR A 65 10.19 -2.37 2.07
N GLN A 66 9.52 -3.04 1.14
CA GLN A 66 8.31 -3.79 1.45
C GLN A 66 8.62 -4.90 2.46
N ILE A 67 7.70 -5.14 3.41
CA ILE A 67 7.87 -6.14 4.47
C ILE A 67 6.72 -7.13 4.42
N GLN A 68 7.05 -8.41 4.38
CA GLN A 68 6.07 -9.50 4.52
C GLN A 68 5.70 -9.68 6.00
N THR A 69 4.50 -9.23 6.37
CA THR A 69 4.06 -9.19 7.79
C THR A 69 3.62 -10.54 8.33
N TYR A 70 3.29 -11.52 7.47
CA TYR A 70 2.88 -12.85 7.92
C TYR A 70 3.90 -13.46 8.88
N THR A 71 5.18 -13.19 8.67
CA THR A 71 6.29 -13.67 9.52
C THR A 71 6.17 -13.25 10.99
N LEU A 72 5.48 -12.13 11.26
CA LEU A 72 5.24 -11.62 12.62
C LEU A 72 4.09 -12.37 13.32
N ASN A 73 3.17 -12.95 12.55
CA ASN A 73 1.98 -13.64 13.05
C ASN A 73 2.13 -15.16 13.06
N MET A 74 3.24 -15.69 12.53
CA MET A 74 3.53 -17.13 12.54
C MET A 74 4.13 -17.56 13.88
N ALA A 75 3.75 -18.76 14.32
CA ALA A 75 4.37 -19.39 15.48
C ALA A 75 5.87 -19.66 15.21
N LYS A 76 6.70 -19.35 16.20
CA LYS A 76 8.13 -19.65 16.18
C LYS A 76 8.33 -21.00 16.87
N TYR A 77 8.57 -22.04 16.08
CA TYR A 77 8.94 -23.37 16.56
C TYR A 77 10.46 -23.55 16.47
#